data_AF-A0A3D5HYD1-F1
#
_entry.id   AF-A0A3D5HYD1-F1
#
_cell.length_a   1.000
_cell.length_b   1.000
_cell.length_c   1.000
_cell.angle_alpha   90.00
_cell.angle_beta   90.00
_cell.angle_gamma   90.00
#
_symmetry.space_group_name_H-M   'P 1'
#
loop_
_entity.id
_entity.type
_entity.pdbx_description
1 polymer ?
#
loop_
_entity_poly.entity_id
_entity_poly.type
_entity_poly.pdbx_seq_one_letter_code
_entity_poly.pdbx_strand_id
1 'polypeptide(L)'
;MQKLLQQSTAAVVAIAISLVGLGAAGWWWLQSQSPLKLQHQSLTTPATTRFLPTDANLTLILEADPGRLPDYGRAVAPMRQRRQAADQLEHLRDALFAAAGLDYATELADWLGDESALAVTSGDT
;
A
#
# COMPACT_ATOMS: atom_id res chain seq x y z
N MET A 1 -38.45 -22.76 -44.87
CA MET A 1 -38.76 -22.48 -43.45
C MET A 1 -37.66 -22.90 -42.47
N GLN A 2 -36.92 -24.00 -42.68
CA GLN A 2 -35.86 -24.46 -41.74
C GLN A 2 -34.73 -23.44 -41.47
N LYS A 3 -34.28 -22.67 -42.49
CA LYS A 3 -33.23 -21.64 -42.32
C LYS A 3 -33.57 -20.52 -41.32
N LEU A 4 -34.85 -20.15 -41.21
CA LEU A 4 -35.32 -19.08 -40.32
C LEU A 4 -35.36 -19.53 -38.85
N LEU A 5 -35.71 -20.79 -38.58
CA LEU A 5 -35.63 -21.36 -37.22
C LEU A 5 -34.19 -21.61 -36.77
N GLN A 6 -33.28 -21.91 -37.70
CA GLN A 6 -31.86 -22.12 -37.37
C GLN A 6 -31.14 -20.80 -37.02
N GLN A 7 -31.56 -19.68 -37.61
CA GLN A 7 -31.00 -18.36 -37.31
C GLN A 7 -31.42 -17.83 -35.92
N SER A 8 -32.66 -18.08 -35.50
CA SER A 8 -33.13 -17.63 -34.18
C SER A 8 -32.47 -18.39 -33.04
N THR A 9 -32.26 -19.70 -33.18
CA THR A 9 -31.53 -20.50 -32.18
C THR A 9 -30.06 -20.09 -32.10
N ALA A 10 -29.40 -19.87 -33.24
CA ALA A 10 -28.03 -19.36 -33.26
C ALA A 10 -27.89 -18.00 -32.56
N ALA A 11 -28.86 -17.09 -32.75
CA ALA A 11 -28.87 -15.79 -32.09
C ALA A 11 -29.04 -15.92 -30.57
N VAL A 12 -29.94 -16.78 -30.09
CA VAL A 12 -30.15 -17.03 -28.65
C VAL A 12 -28.89 -17.60 -28.00
N VAL A 13 -28.23 -18.55 -28.66
CA VAL A 13 -26.98 -19.14 -28.18
C VAL A 13 -25.87 -18.10 -28.11
N ALA A 14 -25.73 -17.25 -29.13
CA ALA A 14 -24.73 -16.18 -29.14
C ALA A 14 -24.94 -15.17 -28.00
N ILE A 15 -26.19 -14.80 -27.72
CA ILE A 15 -26.54 -13.91 -26.61
C ILE A 15 -26.23 -14.57 -25.26
N ALA A 16 -26.60 -15.86 -25.09
CA ALA A 16 -26.30 -16.60 -23.87
C ALA A 16 -24.79 -16.67 -23.60
N ILE A 17 -23.99 -16.98 -24.62
CA ILE A 17 -22.52 -17.00 -24.51
C ILE A 17 -21.98 -15.62 -24.16
N SER A 18 -22.51 -14.56 -24.78
CA SER A 18 -22.09 -13.19 -24.50
C SER A 18 -22.37 -12.77 -23.06
N LEU A 19 -23.56 -13.11 -22.53
CA LEU A 19 -23.93 -12.84 -21.14
C LEU A 19 -23.04 -13.60 -20.15
N VAL A 20 -22.78 -14.88 -20.43
CA VAL A 20 -21.87 -15.69 -19.60
C VAL A 20 -20.45 -15.12 -19.64
N GLY A 21 -19.97 -14.71 -20.81
CA GLY A 21 -18.66 -14.10 -20.98
C GLY A 21 -18.52 -12.78 -20.19
N LEU A 22 -19.54 -11.91 -20.28
CA LEU A 22 -19.57 -10.66 -19.51
C LEU A 22 -19.63 -10.92 -18.00
N GLY A 23 -20.42 -11.90 -17.55
CA GLY A 23 -20.49 -12.29 -16.16
C GLY A 23 -19.16 -12.83 -15.63
N ALA A 24 -18.52 -13.73 -16.38
CA ALA A 24 -17.22 -14.29 -16.03
C ALA A 24 -16.11 -13.22 -16.01
N ALA A 25 -16.09 -12.33 -17.01
CA ALA A 25 -15.13 -11.24 -17.09
C ALA A 25 -15.33 -10.23 -15.94
N GLY A 26 -16.59 -9.86 -15.65
CA GLY A 26 -16.92 -8.98 -14.53
C GLY A 26 -16.55 -9.59 -13.17
N TRP A 27 -16.83 -10.88 -12.98
CA TRP A 27 -16.45 -11.61 -11.78
C TRP A 27 -14.93 -11.67 -11.61
N TRP A 28 -14.20 -11.96 -12.68
CA TRP A 28 -12.74 -11.98 -12.68
C TRP A 28 -12.14 -10.60 -12.37
N TRP A 29 -12.72 -9.53 -12.93
CA TRP A 29 -12.29 -8.16 -12.69
C TRP A 29 -12.52 -7.73 -11.23
N LEU A 30 -13.70 -8.07 -10.68
CA LEU A 30 -14.04 -7.78 -9.28
C LEU A 30 -13.10 -8.52 -8.32
N GLN A 31 -12.85 -9.82 -8.55
CA GLN A 31 -11.89 -10.59 -7.75
C GLN A 31 -10.46 -10.05 -7.89
N SER A 32 -10.09 -9.53 -9.07
CA SER A 32 -8.75 -9.01 -9.31
C SER A 32 -8.46 -7.73 -8.51
N GLN A 33 -9.45 -6.86 -8.36
CA GLN A 33 -9.35 -5.61 -7.58
C GLN A 33 -9.83 -5.73 -6.13
N SER A 34 -10.27 -6.93 -5.72
CA SER A 34 -10.90 -7.10 -4.42
C SER A 34 -9.90 -6.92 -3.27
N PRO A 35 -10.21 -6.05 -2.28
CA PRO A 35 -9.39 -5.90 -1.08
C PRO A 35 -9.39 -7.17 -0.19
N LEU A 36 -10.26 -8.16 -0.47
CA LEU A 36 -10.22 -9.50 0.16
C LEU A 36 -8.91 -10.25 -0.11
N LYS A 37 -8.11 -9.84 -1.09
CA LYS A 37 -6.75 -10.35 -1.31
C LYS A 37 -5.82 -10.02 -0.13
N LEU A 38 -6.02 -8.89 0.54
CA LEU A 38 -5.24 -8.50 1.72
C LEU A 38 -5.50 -9.45 2.90
N GLN A 39 -6.71 -10.03 3.01
CA GLN A 39 -7.04 -10.98 4.08
C GLN A 39 -6.29 -12.31 3.96
N HIS A 40 -5.93 -12.71 2.74
CA HIS A 40 -5.18 -13.94 2.48
C HIS A 40 -3.67 -13.68 2.36
N GLN A 41 -3.24 -12.43 2.50
CA GLN A 41 -1.84 -12.11 2.51
C GLN A 41 -1.27 -12.58 3.86
N SER A 42 -0.38 -13.57 3.79
CA SER A 42 0.30 -14.09 4.97
C SER A 42 1.00 -12.94 5.67
N LEU A 43 0.56 -12.61 6.88
CA LEU A 43 1.24 -11.65 7.75
C LEU A 43 2.56 -12.29 8.17
N THR A 44 3.63 -11.99 7.42
CA THR A 44 4.97 -12.40 7.78
C THR A 44 5.43 -11.50 8.91
N THR A 45 5.75 -12.07 10.06
CA THR A 45 6.25 -11.30 11.20
C THR A 45 7.58 -10.62 10.80
N PRO A 46 7.64 -9.27 10.76
CA PRO A 46 8.85 -8.56 10.41
C PRO A 46 10.00 -8.92 11.36
N ALA A 47 11.23 -8.97 10.84
CA ALA A 47 12.41 -9.28 11.65
C ALA A 47 12.65 -8.22 12.74
N THR A 48 12.11 -7.01 12.55
CA THR A 48 12.10 -5.89 13.49
C THR A 48 11.22 -6.15 14.71
N THR A 49 10.24 -7.07 14.65
CA THR A 49 9.33 -7.41 15.77
C THR A 49 10.06 -7.80 17.05
N ARG A 50 11.25 -8.42 16.93
CA ARG A 50 12.06 -8.82 18.09
C ARG A 50 12.67 -7.66 18.89
N PHE A 51 12.70 -6.46 18.30
CA PHE A 51 13.26 -5.25 18.91
C PHE A 51 12.18 -4.28 19.38
N LEU A 52 10.91 -4.71 19.38
CA LEU A 52 9.82 -3.87 19.86
C LEU A 52 9.89 -3.74 21.38
N PRO A 53 9.81 -2.50 21.91
CA PRO A 53 9.70 -2.30 23.36
C PRO A 53 8.40 -2.94 23.86
N THR A 54 8.47 -3.68 24.96
CA THR A 54 7.29 -4.24 25.63
C THR A 54 6.47 -3.20 26.39
N ASP A 55 7.10 -2.08 26.74
CA ASP A 55 6.51 -1.04 27.60
C ASP A 55 6.02 0.19 26.81
N ALA A 56 6.01 0.11 25.48
CA ALA A 56 5.49 1.19 24.64
C ALA A 56 3.95 1.25 24.70
N ASN A 57 3.40 2.45 24.88
CA ASN A 57 1.95 2.66 24.84
C ASN A 57 1.38 2.49 23.43
N LEU A 58 2.17 2.80 22.40
CA LEU A 58 1.79 2.62 21.01
C LEU A 58 3.01 2.25 20.19
N THR A 59 2.89 1.20 19.38
CA THR A 59 3.91 0.82 18.42
C THR A 59 3.31 0.76 17.02
N LEU A 60 3.96 1.44 16.08
CA LEU A 60 3.64 1.46 14.66
C LEU A 60 4.80 0.81 13.90
N ILE A 61 4.52 -0.26 13.16
CA ILE A 61 5.48 -0.85 12.24
C ILE A 61 5.15 -0.33 10.83
N LEU A 62 6.13 0.30 10.21
CA LEU A 62 6.04 0.87 8.87
C LEU A 62 6.97 0.06 7.95
N GLU A 63 6.38 -0.72 7.06
CA GLU A 63 7.10 -1.44 5.99
C GLU A 63 7.40 -0.48 4.83
N ALA A 64 8.01 0.66 5.16
CA ALA A 64 8.39 1.68 4.22
C ALA A 64 9.72 2.29 4.65
N ASP A 65 10.62 2.39 3.67
CA ASP A 65 11.88 3.11 3.77
C ASP A 65 11.61 4.61 4.06
N PRO A 66 12.05 5.14 5.22
CA PRO A 66 11.85 6.53 5.54
C PRO A 66 12.58 7.49 4.59
N GLY A 67 13.61 7.02 3.89
CA GLY A 67 14.30 7.76 2.84
C GLY A 67 13.41 8.08 1.64
N ARG A 68 12.33 7.31 1.42
CA ARG A 68 11.41 7.52 0.30
C ARG A 68 10.24 8.45 0.60
N LEU A 69 10.10 8.95 1.84
CA LEU A 69 9.04 9.90 2.19
C LEU A 69 9.00 11.13 1.26
N PRO A 70 10.13 11.78 0.93
CA PRO A 70 10.12 12.92 0.00
C PRO A 70 9.65 12.55 -1.41
N ASP A 71 10.03 11.37 -1.91
CA ASP A 71 9.61 10.87 -3.22
C ASP A 71 8.11 10.56 -3.26
N TYR A 72 7.58 9.99 -2.17
CA TYR A 72 6.14 9.79 -2.00
C TYR A 72 5.38 11.11 -2.07
N GLY A 73 5.83 12.14 -1.31
CA GLY A 73 5.23 13.48 -1.37
C GLY A 73 5.24 14.07 -2.77
N ARG A 74 6.33 13.86 -3.51
CA ARG A 74 6.44 14.29 -4.90
C ARG A 74 5.47 13.55 -5.83
N ALA A 75 5.21 12.27 -5.58
CA ALA A 75 4.34 11.44 -6.39
C ALA A 75 2.86 11.80 -6.23
N VAL A 76 2.40 12.01 -4.99
CA VAL A 76 0.99 12.24 -4.67
C VAL A 76 0.55 13.70 -4.82
N ALA A 77 1.49 14.66 -4.79
CA ALA A 77 1.15 16.07 -4.85
C ALA A 77 0.87 16.57 -6.29
N PRO A 78 -0.02 17.58 -6.45
CA PRO A 78 -0.22 18.30 -7.71
C PRO A 78 1.10 18.87 -8.24
N MET A 79 1.30 18.93 -9.56
CA MET A 79 2.59 19.28 -10.19
C MET A 79 3.26 20.53 -9.61
N ARG A 80 2.49 21.58 -9.27
CA ARG A 80 3.00 22.84 -8.73
C ARG A 80 3.50 22.74 -7.28
N GLN A 81 3.03 21.76 -6.51
CA GLN A 81 3.31 21.60 -5.08
C GLN A 81 4.28 20.45 -4.79
N ARG A 82 4.69 19.70 -5.82
CA ARG A 82 5.54 18.52 -5.69
C ARG A 82 6.84 18.73 -4.92
N ARG A 83 7.52 19.86 -5.12
CA ARG A 83 8.74 20.20 -4.36
C ARG A 83 8.42 20.47 -2.90
N GLN A 84 7.48 21.38 -2.66
CA GLN A 84 7.03 21.72 -1.31
C GLN A 84 6.54 20.50 -0.51
N ALA A 85 5.83 19.58 -1.15
CA ALA A 85 5.38 18.34 -0.50
C ALA A 85 6.54 17.41 -0.15
N ALA A 86 7.54 17.29 -1.04
CA ALA A 86 8.75 16.53 -0.76
C ALA A 86 9.53 17.15 0.42
N ASP A 87 9.75 18.47 0.38
CA ASP A 87 10.51 19.20 1.41
C ASP A 87 9.81 19.13 2.78
N GLN A 88 8.48 19.17 2.83
CA GLN A 88 7.73 19.02 4.09
C GLN A 88 7.84 17.61 4.67
N LEU A 89 7.81 16.58 3.83
CA LEU A 89 7.96 15.21 4.30
C LEU A 89 9.41 14.90 4.70
N GLU A 90 10.38 15.50 4.03
CA GLU A 90 11.79 15.47 4.44
C GLU A 90 11.96 16.10 5.82
N HIS A 91 11.46 17.32 6.01
CA HIS A 91 11.52 18.00 7.30
C HIS A 91 10.77 17.27 8.42
N LEU A 92 9.62 16.65 8.10
CA LEU A 92 8.87 15.85 9.06
C LEU A 92 9.67 14.62 9.51
N ARG A 93 10.29 13.90 8.57
CA ARG A 93 11.16 12.75 8.85
C ARG A 93 12.30 13.17 9.76
N ASP A 94 13.03 14.22 9.38
CA ASP A 94 14.22 14.65 10.11
C ASP A 94 13.84 15.15 11.51
N ALA A 95 12.75 15.90 11.65
CA ALA A 95 12.25 16.36 12.95
C ALA A 95 11.81 15.20 13.87
N LEU A 96 11.25 14.14 13.29
CA LEU A 96 10.81 12.96 14.04
C LEU A 96 12.00 12.19 14.63
N PHE A 97 13.07 11.98 13.84
CA PHE A 97 14.29 11.37 14.35
C PHE A 97 15.04 12.29 15.32
N ALA A 98 15.05 13.60 15.06
CA ALA A 98 15.64 14.59 15.95
C ALA A 98 14.92 14.63 17.32
N ALA A 99 13.61 14.37 17.36
CA ALA A 99 12.87 14.23 18.62
C ALA A 99 13.34 13.05 19.48
N ALA A 100 13.93 12.03 18.86
CA ALA A 100 14.59 10.91 19.54
C ALA A 100 16.10 11.16 19.79
N GLY A 101 16.61 12.35 19.46
CA GLY A 101 18.02 12.72 19.59
C GLY A 101 18.92 12.15 18.49
N LEU A 102 18.35 11.73 17.36
CA LEU A 102 19.07 11.09 16.25
C LEU A 102 19.08 12.00 15.02
N ASP A 103 20.22 12.08 14.33
CA ASP A 103 20.33 12.78 13.04
C ASP A 103 20.10 11.80 11.89
N TYR A 104 19.00 11.95 11.15
CA TYR A 104 18.67 11.01 10.10
C TYR A 104 19.74 10.94 9.01
N ALA A 105 20.19 12.08 8.50
CA ALA A 105 21.06 12.15 7.32
C ALA A 105 22.46 11.61 7.59
N THR A 106 22.98 11.82 8.80
CA THR A 106 24.37 11.53 9.15
C THR A 106 24.53 10.20 9.88
N GLU A 107 23.51 9.78 10.66
CA GLU A 107 23.61 8.61 11.54
C GLU A 107 22.78 7.42 11.06
N LEU A 108 21.64 7.69 10.39
CA LEU A 108 20.63 6.66 10.14
C LEU A 108 20.44 6.32 8.66
N ALA A 109 20.67 7.24 7.74
CA ALA A 109 20.37 7.07 6.31
C ALA A 109 21.04 5.82 5.70
N ASP A 110 22.28 5.53 6.10
CA ASP A 110 23.03 4.37 5.62
C ASP A 110 22.74 3.08 6.41
N TRP A 111 22.06 3.19 7.56
CA TRP A 111 21.80 2.06 8.46
C TRP A 111 20.36 1.56 8.40
N LEU A 112 19.40 2.43 8.07
CA LEU A 112 17.99 2.06 7.93
C LEU A 112 17.72 1.35 6.60
N GLY A 113 17.01 0.23 6.68
CA GLY A 113 16.54 -0.52 5.52
C GLY A 113 15.12 -0.16 5.11
N ASP A 114 14.51 -1.03 4.31
CA ASP A 114 13.14 -0.85 3.80
C ASP A 114 12.03 -1.01 4.87
N GLU A 115 12.40 -1.39 6.10
CA GLU A 115 11.50 -1.58 7.24
C GLU A 115 11.91 -0.67 8.40
N SER A 116 10.93 0.05 8.97
CA SER A 116 11.12 0.87 10.16
C SER A 116 10.01 0.64 11.19
N ALA A 117 10.33 0.76 12.47
CA ALA A 117 9.37 0.67 13.55
C ALA A 117 9.47 1.92 14.42
N LEU A 118 8.31 2.47 14.79
CA LEU A 118 8.19 3.62 15.66
C LEU A 118 7.40 3.24 16.90
N ALA A 119 8.00 3.43 18.07
CA ALA A 119 7.36 3.16 19.34
C ALA A 119 7.25 4.47 20.15
N VAL A 120 6.07 4.73 20.66
CA VAL A 120 5.76 5.86 21.53
C VAL A 120 5.56 5.31 22.94
N THR A 121 6.43 5.72 23.85
CA THR A 121 6.29 5.46 25.29
C THR A 121 5.68 6.68 25.99
N SER A 122 5.02 6.47 27.12
CA SER A 122 4.70 7.58 28.02
C SER A 122 6.02 8.11 28.55
N GLY A 123 6.26 9.41 28.39
CA GLY A 123 7.43 10.08 28.94
C GLY A 123 7.37 10.08 30.47
N ASP A 124 7.67 8.93 31.05
CA ASP A 124 7.90 8.73 32.48
C ASP A 124 8.88 7.55 32.60
N THR A 125 10.11 7.78 32.15
CA THR A 125 11.39 7.18 32.59
C THR A 125 12.53 7.61 31.68
#